data_AF-A0A3B8Q7E3-F1
#
_entry.id   AF-A0A3B8Q7E3-F1
#
_cell.length_a   1.000
_cell.length_b   1.000
_cell.length_c   1.000
_cell.angle_alpha   90.00
_cell.angle_beta   90.00
_cell.angle_gamma   90.00
#
_symmetry.space_group_name_H-M   'P 1'
#
loop_
_entity.id
_entity.type
_entity.pdbx_description
1 polymer ?
#
loop_
_entity_poly.entity_id
_entity_poly.type
_entity_poly.pdbx_seq_one_letter_code
_entity_poly.pdbx_strand_id
1 'polypeptide(L)'
;MKSFALLVSLGLLCLTERARAEVSSIPALPTVSISTDNGRATLSWTGGRSSYQLQRRVSFDEPWQNVGQPTTETHAEVPLTDRPTFFRVVADYTARFEVLFDATWSPQTHRGAWPTGAHWSGPVGGVHNGKVHFWKEGETASEGIRLMAERGQQGTLAAEIQSAIPAGNAYFTVTASGLGSPAQRVITFPQATTRDFPLLTLCSMIAPSPDWFVGVAGLSLVGSDGEWIQEQTVTLYGFDAGTDSGVNFSSPDLLTAPRGVVTRFTGYPALIDGTIVPFGTFIVRRVE
;
A
#
# COMPACT_ATOMS: atom_id res chain seq x y z
N MET A 1 72.35 -20.62 34.34
CA MET A 1 72.84 -19.28 33.89
C MET A 1 72.72 -19.22 32.37
N LYS A 2 71.98 -18.21 31.85
CA LYS A 2 71.79 -17.80 30.43
C LYS A 2 71.03 -18.84 29.56
N SER A 3 70.08 -18.53 28.68
CA SER A 3 69.66 -17.27 28.03
C SER A 3 68.21 -17.39 27.50
N PHE A 4 67.60 -16.23 27.23
CA PHE A 4 66.27 -15.95 26.69
C PHE A 4 66.00 -16.49 25.27
N ALA A 5 64.73 -16.81 24.98
CA ALA A 5 64.05 -16.38 23.75
C ALA A 5 62.51 -16.35 23.95
N LEU A 6 61.96 -15.18 23.63
CA LEU A 6 60.55 -14.77 23.66
C LEU A 6 59.88 -15.20 22.35
N LEU A 7 58.66 -15.76 22.41
CA LEU A 7 57.73 -15.65 21.28
C LEU A 7 56.29 -15.53 21.80
N VAL A 8 55.77 -14.31 21.60
CA VAL A 8 54.40 -13.89 21.84
C VAL A 8 53.51 -14.51 20.77
N SER A 9 52.39 -15.11 21.18
CA SER A 9 51.26 -15.39 20.30
C SER A 9 49.97 -15.13 21.07
N LEU A 10 49.55 -13.87 21.05
CA LEU A 10 48.26 -13.40 21.52
C LEU A 10 47.22 -13.75 20.46
N GLY A 11 46.55 -14.89 20.61
CA GLY A 11 45.43 -15.29 19.76
C GLY A 11 44.14 -14.63 20.22
N LEU A 12 43.84 -13.47 19.62
CA LEU A 12 42.59 -12.76 19.78
C LEU A 12 41.45 -13.61 19.19
N LEU A 13 40.59 -14.18 20.05
CA LEU A 13 39.37 -14.86 19.61
C LEU A 13 38.32 -13.80 19.25
N CYS A 14 38.42 -13.24 18.04
CA CYS A 14 37.35 -12.44 17.46
C CYS A 14 36.30 -13.40 16.89
N LEU A 15 35.34 -13.80 17.72
CA LEU A 15 34.09 -14.39 17.23
C LEU A 15 33.33 -13.28 16.52
N THR A 16 33.55 -13.15 15.21
CA THR A 16 32.63 -12.43 14.35
C THR A 16 31.29 -13.16 14.40
N GLU A 17 30.30 -12.58 15.08
CA GLU A 17 28.91 -12.88 14.84
C GLU A 17 28.65 -12.64 13.35
N ARG A 18 28.71 -13.72 12.55
CA ARG A 18 27.93 -13.74 11.33
C ARG A 18 26.50 -13.71 11.80
N ALA A 19 25.88 -12.53 11.73
CA ALA A 19 24.44 -12.42 11.64
C ALA A 19 24.02 -13.33 10.49
N ARG A 20 23.60 -14.55 10.84
CA ARG A 20 22.92 -15.45 9.93
C ARG A 20 21.64 -14.70 9.63
N ALA A 21 21.52 -14.14 8.42
CA ALA A 21 20.23 -13.73 7.92
C ALA A 21 19.30 -14.92 8.15
N GLU A 22 18.35 -14.78 9.07
CA GLU A 22 17.27 -15.74 9.18
C GLU A 22 16.65 -15.75 7.79
N VAL A 23 16.83 -16.86 7.08
CA VAL A 23 15.98 -17.16 5.94
C VAL A 23 14.58 -17.15 6.54
N SER A 24 13.84 -16.07 6.30
CA SER A 24 12.44 -15.94 6.71
C SER A 24 11.75 -17.20 6.21
N SER A 25 11.54 -18.15 7.13
CA SER A 25 10.93 -19.40 6.77
C SER A 25 9.51 -19.06 6.34
N ILE A 26 9.17 -19.41 5.10
CA ILE A 26 7.80 -19.34 4.62
C ILE A 26 6.98 -20.14 5.63
N PRO A 27 5.99 -19.54 6.31
CA PRO A 27 5.17 -20.26 7.26
C PRO A 27 4.56 -21.47 6.58
N ALA A 28 4.65 -22.64 7.20
CA ALA A 28 3.95 -23.81 6.67
C ALA A 28 2.45 -23.47 6.56
N LEU A 29 1.82 -23.87 5.45
CA LEU A 29 0.38 -23.68 5.27
C LEU A 29 -0.40 -24.26 6.45
N PRO A 30 -1.53 -23.64 6.85
CA PRO A 30 -2.32 -24.15 7.97
C PRO A 30 -2.84 -25.56 7.65
N THR A 31 -2.64 -26.47 8.58
CA THR A 31 -3.27 -27.81 8.55
C THR A 31 -4.59 -27.72 9.28
N VAL A 32 -5.68 -28.21 8.65
CA VAL A 32 -7.04 -28.16 9.23
C VAL A 32 -7.51 -29.59 9.50
N SER A 33 -8.01 -29.83 10.70
CA SER A 33 -8.77 -31.03 11.06
C SER A 33 -10.23 -30.66 11.32
N ILE A 34 -11.12 -31.62 11.09
CA ILE A 34 -12.55 -31.48 11.35
C ILE A 34 -13.04 -32.68 12.12
N SER A 35 -13.79 -32.43 13.19
CA SER A 35 -14.60 -33.44 13.89
C SER A 35 -16.05 -32.99 13.90
N THR A 36 -16.96 -33.95 14.05
CA THR A 36 -18.40 -33.66 14.09
C THR A 36 -19.03 -34.30 15.30
N ASP A 37 -19.79 -33.53 16.06
CA ASP A 37 -20.55 -34.00 17.21
C ASP A 37 -21.86 -33.20 17.35
N ASN A 38 -22.96 -33.87 17.72
CA ASN A 38 -24.25 -33.25 18.01
C ASN A 38 -24.73 -32.22 16.97
N GLY A 39 -24.56 -32.51 15.67
CA GLY A 39 -24.97 -31.61 14.58
C GLY A 39 -24.08 -30.37 14.41
N ARG A 40 -22.88 -30.37 14.99
CA ARG A 40 -21.86 -29.33 14.85
C ARG A 40 -20.58 -29.91 14.27
N ALA A 41 -19.89 -29.11 13.47
CA ALA A 41 -18.51 -29.35 13.08
C ALA A 41 -17.60 -28.49 13.96
N THR A 42 -16.61 -29.12 14.59
CA THR A 42 -15.49 -28.43 15.23
C THR A 42 -14.31 -28.50 14.27
N LEU A 43 -13.90 -27.35 13.76
CA LEU A 43 -12.69 -27.20 12.97
C LEU A 43 -11.56 -26.77 13.88
N SER A 44 -10.42 -27.43 13.77
CA SER A 44 -9.19 -27.03 14.46
C SER A 44 -8.06 -26.91 13.45
N TRP A 45 -7.16 -25.97 13.65
CA TRP A 45 -6.04 -25.73 12.74
C TRP A 45 -4.74 -25.41 13.45
N THR A 46 -3.63 -25.75 12.81
CA THR A 46 -2.26 -25.48 13.30
C THR A 46 -1.36 -25.05 12.13
N GLY A 47 -0.28 -24.34 12.45
CA GLY A 47 0.60 -23.75 11.42
C GLY A 47 0.02 -22.48 10.81
N GLY A 48 0.75 -21.88 9.86
CA GLY A 48 0.48 -20.54 9.34
C GLY A 48 0.85 -19.43 10.33
N ARG A 49 0.75 -18.18 9.88
CA ARG A 49 0.79 -16.98 10.75
C ARG A 49 -0.64 -16.55 11.06
N SER A 50 -0.88 -16.08 12.27
CA SER A 50 -2.13 -15.37 12.58
C SER A 50 -2.14 -14.00 11.86
N SER A 51 -3.29 -13.41 11.57
CA SER A 51 -4.66 -13.89 11.82
C SER A 51 -5.13 -14.97 10.84
N TYR A 52 -6.20 -15.67 11.22
CA TYR A 52 -6.86 -16.69 10.42
C TYR A 52 -8.26 -16.23 10.02
N GLN A 53 -8.68 -16.59 8.81
CA GLN A 53 -10.07 -16.46 8.37
C GLN A 53 -10.62 -17.82 7.99
N LEU A 54 -11.64 -18.27 8.72
CA LEU A 54 -12.44 -19.42 8.31
C LEU A 54 -13.30 -19.01 7.12
N GLN A 55 -13.30 -19.86 6.09
CA GLN A 55 -14.13 -19.68 4.91
C GLN A 55 -14.88 -20.98 4.60
N ARG A 56 -16.06 -20.84 4.00
CA ARG A 56 -16.89 -21.96 3.54
C ARG A 56 -17.38 -21.79 2.11
N ARG A 57 -17.77 -22.89 1.48
CA ARG A 57 -18.56 -22.93 0.24
C ARG A 57 -19.41 -24.20 0.20
N VAL A 58 -20.49 -24.21 -0.56
CA VAL A 58 -21.43 -25.35 -0.64
C VAL A 58 -21.30 -26.17 -1.92
N SER A 59 -20.48 -25.73 -2.87
CA SER A 59 -20.14 -26.46 -4.09
C SER A 59 -18.74 -26.08 -4.57
N PHE A 60 -18.22 -26.77 -5.58
CA PHE A 60 -16.93 -26.42 -6.18
C PHE A 60 -17.00 -25.18 -7.09
N ASP A 61 -18.19 -24.84 -7.58
CA ASP A 61 -18.43 -23.74 -8.53
C ASP A 61 -18.77 -22.41 -7.82
N GLU A 62 -19.09 -22.46 -6.53
CA GLU A 62 -19.36 -21.26 -5.73
C GLU A 62 -18.09 -20.66 -5.10
N PRO A 63 -18.05 -19.32 -4.96
CA PRO A 63 -16.93 -18.65 -4.30
C PRO A 63 -16.88 -18.99 -2.81
N TRP A 64 -15.68 -18.93 -2.25
CA TRP A 64 -15.49 -18.98 -0.80
C TRP A 64 -16.12 -17.76 -0.13
N GLN A 65 -16.79 -17.99 0.99
CA GLN A 65 -17.41 -16.96 1.81
C GLN A 65 -16.80 -16.98 3.22
N ASN A 66 -16.52 -15.78 3.75
CA ASN A 66 -16.02 -15.62 5.11
C ASN A 66 -17.07 -16.09 6.14
N VAL A 67 -16.60 -16.86 7.13
CA VAL A 67 -17.38 -17.29 8.29
C VAL A 67 -16.86 -16.56 9.51
N GLY A 68 -17.67 -15.68 10.07
CA GLY A 68 -17.25 -14.83 11.18
C GLY A 68 -16.18 -13.81 10.78
N GLN A 69 -15.59 -13.17 11.78
CA GLN A 69 -14.49 -12.21 11.63
C GLN A 69 -13.13 -12.92 11.65
N PRO A 70 -12.05 -12.28 11.15
CA PRO A 70 -10.69 -12.77 11.34
C PRO A 70 -10.39 -13.02 12.82
N THR A 71 -9.64 -14.08 13.12
CA THR A 71 -9.40 -14.54 14.49
C THR A 71 -7.96 -14.97 14.71
N THR A 72 -7.48 -14.89 15.95
CA THR A 72 -6.22 -15.52 16.39
C THR A 72 -6.44 -16.91 16.96
N GLU A 73 -7.70 -17.31 17.16
CA GLU A 73 -8.06 -18.65 17.61
C GLU A 73 -7.62 -19.70 16.59
N THR A 74 -7.40 -20.91 17.10
CA THR A 74 -6.98 -22.09 16.31
C THR A 74 -8.12 -23.09 16.11
N HIS A 75 -9.36 -22.69 16.41
CA HIS A 75 -10.54 -23.51 16.21
C HIS A 75 -11.79 -22.66 16.00
N ALA A 76 -12.83 -23.27 15.43
CA ALA A 76 -14.16 -22.70 15.31
C ALA A 76 -15.22 -23.81 15.26
N GLU A 77 -16.40 -23.51 15.79
CA GLU A 77 -17.56 -24.36 15.66
C GLU A 77 -18.54 -23.81 14.63
N VAL A 78 -19.01 -24.67 13.75
CA VAL A 78 -20.01 -24.33 12.74
C VAL A 78 -21.17 -25.32 12.81
N PRO A 79 -22.43 -24.86 12.82
CA PRO A 79 -23.58 -25.75 12.70
C PRO A 79 -23.53 -26.54 11.38
N LEU A 80 -23.75 -27.85 11.45
CA LEU A 80 -23.93 -28.67 10.26
C LEU A 80 -25.31 -28.40 9.68
N THR A 81 -25.37 -28.43 8.35
CA THR A 81 -26.63 -28.37 7.60
C THR A 81 -26.73 -29.62 6.74
N ASP A 82 -27.91 -29.92 6.20
CA ASP A 82 -28.12 -31.07 5.31
C ASP A 82 -27.44 -30.92 3.92
N ARG A 83 -26.70 -29.83 3.71
CA ARG A 83 -25.96 -29.57 2.48
C ARG A 83 -24.46 -29.84 2.66
N PRO A 84 -23.79 -30.40 1.63
CA PRO A 84 -22.34 -30.50 1.64
C PRO A 84 -21.74 -29.12 1.86
N THR A 85 -20.81 -29.01 2.82
CA THR A 85 -20.11 -27.77 3.12
C THR A 85 -18.62 -28.04 3.16
N PHE A 86 -17.86 -27.30 2.35
CA PHE A 86 -16.40 -27.33 2.35
C PHE A 86 -15.89 -26.18 3.20
N PHE A 87 -14.84 -26.44 3.96
CA PHE A 87 -14.19 -25.43 4.78
C PHE A 87 -12.72 -25.27 4.40
N ARG A 88 -12.19 -24.06 4.55
CA ARG A 88 -10.75 -23.79 4.55
C ARG A 88 -10.42 -22.73 5.58
N VAL A 89 -9.17 -22.71 6.00
CA VAL A 89 -8.61 -21.65 6.84
C VAL A 89 -7.56 -20.91 6.02
N VAL A 90 -7.71 -19.60 5.89
CA VAL A 90 -6.69 -18.73 5.29
C VAL A 90 -5.88 -18.13 6.41
N ALA A 91 -4.58 -18.45 6.46
CA ALA A 91 -3.64 -17.85 7.40
C ALA A 91 -3.08 -16.53 6.88
N ASP A 92 -2.39 -15.78 7.76
CA ASP A 92 -1.84 -14.45 7.53
C ASP A 92 -2.88 -13.53 6.86
N TYR A 93 -4.12 -13.58 7.37
CA TYR A 93 -5.28 -13.03 6.67
C TYR A 93 -5.34 -11.51 6.72
N THR A 94 -4.85 -10.92 7.80
CA THR A 94 -4.81 -9.48 8.01
C THR A 94 -3.38 -8.99 8.16
N ALA A 95 -3.12 -7.78 7.68
CA ALA A 95 -1.88 -7.07 7.94
C ALA A 95 -2.16 -5.57 8.05
N ARG A 96 -1.44 -4.88 8.92
CA ARG A 96 -1.49 -3.42 9.03
C ARG A 96 -0.23 -2.84 8.42
N PHE A 97 -0.39 -1.75 7.68
CA PHE A 97 0.70 -1.06 7.01
C PHE A 97 0.76 0.40 7.42
N GLU A 98 1.90 1.01 7.14
CA GLU A 98 2.03 2.45 7.02
C GLU A 98 2.84 2.82 5.79
N VAL A 99 2.70 4.06 5.35
CA VAL A 99 3.38 4.63 4.20
C VAL A 99 4.21 5.81 4.68
N LEU A 100 5.52 5.76 4.47
CA LEU A 100 6.37 6.93 4.57
C LEU A 100 6.38 7.63 3.21
N PHE A 101 5.80 8.83 3.16
CA PHE A 101 6.02 9.75 2.05
C PHE A 101 7.34 10.48 2.27
N ASP A 102 8.35 10.13 1.49
CA ASP A 102 9.62 10.83 1.41
C ASP A 102 9.62 11.75 0.19
N ALA A 103 9.24 13.00 0.40
CA ALA A 103 9.13 14.00 -0.65
C ALA A 103 10.47 14.72 -0.88
N THR A 104 11.08 14.46 -2.03
CA THR A 104 12.43 14.94 -2.39
C THR A 104 12.42 16.09 -3.39
N TRP A 105 11.23 16.50 -3.85
CA TRP A 105 11.05 17.69 -4.70
C TRP A 105 11.63 18.93 -4.02
N SER A 106 12.66 19.51 -4.64
CA SER A 106 13.45 20.62 -4.10
C SER A 106 14.04 21.43 -5.27
N PRO A 107 14.54 22.65 -5.02
CA PRO A 107 15.25 23.43 -6.05
C PRO A 107 16.45 22.69 -6.64
N GLN A 108 17.05 21.77 -5.87
CA GLN A 108 18.21 20.99 -6.28
C GLN A 108 17.84 19.84 -7.21
N THR A 109 16.70 19.19 -6.98
CA THR A 109 16.22 18.06 -7.81
C THR A 109 15.52 18.52 -9.09
N HIS A 110 14.78 19.64 -9.04
CA HIS A 110 14.00 20.16 -10.17
C HIS A 110 14.43 21.60 -10.51
N ARG A 111 15.67 21.72 -10.99
CA ARG A 111 16.31 23.03 -11.28
C ARG A 111 15.54 23.76 -12.39
N GLY A 112 15.38 25.08 -12.22
CA GLY A 112 14.70 25.94 -13.20
C GLY A 112 13.16 25.89 -13.13
N ALA A 113 12.59 25.04 -12.28
CA ALA A 113 11.15 24.85 -12.16
C ALA A 113 10.75 24.80 -10.66
N TRP A 114 11.02 25.88 -9.92
CA TRP A 114 10.76 25.96 -8.48
C TRP A 114 9.76 27.08 -8.13
N PRO A 115 8.55 26.74 -7.68
CA PRO A 115 7.57 27.75 -7.25
C PRO A 115 7.82 28.24 -5.82
N THR A 116 7.40 29.48 -5.53
CA THR A 116 7.31 29.97 -4.16
C THR A 116 6.24 29.20 -3.39
N GLY A 117 6.55 28.80 -2.16
CA GLY A 117 5.60 28.05 -1.32
C GLY A 117 5.39 26.61 -1.77
N ALA A 118 6.37 25.99 -2.43
CA ALA A 118 6.32 24.59 -2.82
C ALA A 118 5.96 23.67 -1.62
N HIS A 119 4.86 22.93 -1.77
CA HIS A 119 4.33 22.03 -0.76
C HIS A 119 3.53 20.90 -1.40
N TRP A 120 3.01 20.02 -0.56
CA TRP A 120 2.20 18.87 -0.92
C TRP A 120 0.85 18.97 -0.23
N SER A 121 -0.22 18.69 -0.96
CA SER A 121 -1.52 18.50 -0.28
C SER A 121 -1.47 17.29 0.64
N GLY A 122 -2.44 17.21 1.55
CA GLY A 122 -2.61 16.01 2.35
C GLY A 122 -2.84 14.78 1.45
N PRO A 123 -2.03 13.72 1.57
CA PRO A 123 -2.24 12.48 0.83
C PRO A 123 -3.63 11.92 1.10
N VAL A 124 -4.33 11.50 0.05
CA VAL A 124 -5.68 10.92 0.11
C VAL A 124 -5.76 9.70 -0.80
N GLY A 125 -6.47 8.69 -0.34
CA GLY A 125 -6.57 7.41 -1.00
C GLY A 125 -7.33 6.39 -0.17
N GLY A 126 -7.10 5.11 -0.44
CA GLY A 126 -7.82 4.03 0.21
C GLY A 126 -7.30 2.65 -0.16
N VAL A 127 -7.74 1.67 0.63
CA VAL A 127 -7.43 0.26 0.44
C VAL A 127 -8.64 -0.44 -0.16
N HIS A 128 -8.41 -1.21 -1.23
CA HIS A 128 -9.47 -1.75 -2.08
C HIS A 128 -9.08 -3.08 -2.73
N ASN A 129 -10.01 -3.63 -3.50
CA ASN A 129 -9.80 -4.83 -4.31
C ASN A 129 -9.72 -4.50 -5.80
N GLY A 130 -9.48 -5.51 -6.64
CA GLY A 130 -9.32 -5.34 -8.08
C GLY A 130 -10.59 -5.01 -8.88
N LYS A 131 -11.75 -4.81 -8.23
CA LYS A 131 -13.01 -4.47 -8.90
C LYS A 131 -13.24 -2.97 -9.05
N VAL A 132 -12.35 -2.15 -8.48
CA VAL A 132 -12.40 -0.69 -8.55
C VAL A 132 -11.00 -0.13 -8.66
N HIS A 133 -10.88 1.03 -9.31
CA HIS A 133 -9.72 1.91 -9.26
C HIS A 133 -10.22 3.35 -9.08
N PHE A 134 -9.42 4.19 -8.42
CA PHE A 134 -9.82 5.58 -8.11
C PHE A 134 -9.15 6.61 -9.02
N TRP A 135 -8.06 6.22 -9.69
CA TRP A 135 -7.49 6.90 -10.84
C TRP A 135 -6.63 5.91 -11.61
N LYS A 136 -6.35 6.21 -12.88
CA LYS A 136 -5.50 5.39 -13.73
C LYS A 136 -4.98 6.23 -14.90
N GLU A 137 -3.70 6.05 -15.23
CA GLU A 137 -3.12 6.67 -16.42
C GLU A 137 -3.89 6.25 -17.69
N GLY A 138 -4.18 7.22 -18.55
CA GLY A 138 -4.97 7.03 -19.76
C GLY A 138 -6.49 7.08 -19.56
N GLU A 139 -6.99 7.30 -18.34
CA GLU A 139 -8.41 7.47 -18.07
C GLU A 139 -8.74 8.88 -17.55
N THR A 140 -9.98 9.33 -17.77
CA THR A 140 -10.44 10.65 -17.30
C THR A 140 -10.51 10.70 -15.78
N ALA A 141 -9.98 11.77 -15.18
CA ALA A 141 -10.03 12.01 -13.75
C ALA A 141 -11.48 12.15 -13.23
N SER A 142 -11.77 11.48 -12.10
CA SER A 142 -13.01 11.72 -11.34
C SER A 142 -13.06 13.15 -10.81
N GLU A 143 -14.22 13.55 -10.28
CA GLU A 143 -14.31 14.85 -9.60
C GLU A 143 -13.45 14.89 -8.33
N GLY A 144 -13.33 13.76 -7.62
CA GLY A 144 -12.41 13.61 -6.51
C GLY A 144 -10.94 13.86 -6.89
N ILE A 145 -10.48 13.25 -7.99
CA ILE A 145 -9.10 13.43 -8.47
C ILE A 145 -8.86 14.85 -8.95
N ARG A 146 -9.81 15.44 -9.68
CA ARG A 146 -9.71 16.83 -10.13
C ARG A 146 -9.53 17.79 -8.95
N LEU A 147 -10.41 17.73 -7.95
CA LEU A 147 -10.36 18.60 -6.78
C LEU A 147 -9.13 18.33 -5.90
N MET A 148 -8.65 17.09 -5.86
CA MET A 148 -7.39 16.75 -5.20
C MET A 148 -6.21 17.39 -5.93
N ALA A 149 -6.15 17.30 -7.25
CA ALA A 149 -5.01 17.73 -8.06
C ALA A 149 -4.96 19.25 -8.30
N GLU A 150 -6.10 19.95 -8.37
CA GLU A 150 -6.14 21.41 -8.54
C GLU A 150 -6.09 22.16 -7.20
N ARG A 151 -6.65 21.58 -6.13
CA ARG A 151 -6.94 22.33 -4.89
C ARG A 151 -6.46 21.65 -3.61
N GLY A 152 -5.88 20.45 -3.71
CA GLY A 152 -5.48 19.66 -2.57
C GLY A 152 -6.67 19.18 -1.71
N GLN A 153 -7.89 19.21 -2.25
CA GLN A 153 -9.10 18.86 -1.51
C GLN A 153 -9.27 17.34 -1.45
N GLN A 154 -9.34 16.79 -0.24
CA GLN A 154 -9.42 15.34 -0.02
C GLN A 154 -10.87 14.82 0.05
N GLY A 155 -11.82 15.67 0.42
CA GLY A 155 -13.18 15.25 0.82
C GLY A 155 -13.93 14.47 -0.26
N THR A 156 -13.90 14.95 -1.50
CA THR A 156 -14.63 14.31 -2.61
C THR A 156 -14.05 12.93 -2.95
N LEU A 157 -12.73 12.80 -3.07
CA LEU A 157 -12.09 11.51 -3.33
C LEU A 157 -12.29 10.52 -2.16
N ALA A 158 -12.20 10.99 -0.92
CA ALA A 158 -12.49 10.16 0.25
C ALA A 158 -13.95 9.66 0.23
N ALA A 159 -14.91 10.49 -0.20
CA ALA A 159 -16.31 10.10 -0.34
C ALA A 159 -16.55 9.08 -1.48
N GLU A 160 -15.83 9.21 -2.61
CA GLU A 160 -15.85 8.21 -3.70
C GLU A 160 -15.39 6.84 -3.19
N ILE A 161 -14.31 6.80 -2.40
CA ILE A 161 -13.79 5.57 -1.78
C ILE A 161 -14.78 5.02 -0.73
N GLN A 162 -15.31 5.88 0.13
CA GLN A 162 -16.29 5.49 1.15
C GLN A 162 -17.55 4.87 0.53
N SER A 163 -17.96 5.35 -0.65
CA SER A 163 -19.11 4.81 -1.38
C SER A 163 -18.84 3.42 -1.98
N ALA A 164 -17.58 3.07 -2.24
CA ALA A 164 -17.18 1.76 -2.75
C ALA A 164 -17.10 0.68 -1.65
N ILE A 165 -17.10 1.06 -0.37
CA ILE A 165 -17.07 0.13 0.78
C ILE A 165 -18.34 -0.72 0.89
N PRO A 166 -19.56 -0.15 0.95
CA PRO A 166 -20.79 -0.97 1.02
C PRO A 166 -21.03 -1.80 -0.24
N ALA A 167 -20.42 -1.43 -1.37
CA ALA A 167 -20.42 -2.23 -2.60
C ALA A 167 -19.44 -3.43 -2.56
N GLY A 168 -18.64 -3.56 -1.49
CA GLY A 168 -17.64 -4.61 -1.34
C GLY A 168 -16.42 -4.45 -2.23
N ASN A 169 -16.14 -3.24 -2.72
CA ASN A 169 -15.01 -2.95 -3.61
C ASN A 169 -13.86 -2.23 -2.91
N ALA A 170 -14.13 -1.49 -1.83
CA ALA A 170 -13.13 -0.86 -0.96
C ALA A 170 -13.30 -1.30 0.50
N TYR A 171 -12.28 -1.02 1.34
CA TYR A 171 -12.28 -1.41 2.74
C TYR A 171 -12.19 -0.22 3.70
N PHE A 172 -11.30 0.74 3.45
CA PHE A 172 -11.24 2.00 4.20
C PHE A 172 -10.49 3.09 3.43
N THR A 173 -10.72 4.35 3.82
CA THR A 173 -10.00 5.52 3.34
C THR A 173 -8.67 5.71 4.09
N VAL A 174 -7.68 6.26 3.41
CA VAL A 174 -6.38 6.67 3.96
C VAL A 174 -6.17 8.15 3.68
N THR A 175 -5.95 8.95 4.73
CA THR A 175 -5.77 10.41 4.63
C THR A 175 -4.69 10.88 5.58
N ALA A 176 -3.95 11.93 5.22
CA ALA A 176 -3.03 12.63 6.12
C ALA A 176 -3.02 14.15 5.89
N SER A 177 -2.36 14.88 6.78
CA SER A 177 -2.10 16.31 6.59
C SER A 177 -1.02 16.54 5.54
N GLY A 178 -1.08 17.70 4.88
CA GLY A 178 -0.07 18.14 3.92
C GLY A 178 1.32 18.30 4.55
N LEU A 179 2.32 18.48 3.71
CA LEU A 179 3.72 18.62 4.11
C LEU A 179 4.42 19.65 3.24
N GLY A 180 5.47 20.29 3.78
CA GLY A 180 6.35 21.14 2.97
C GLY A 180 7.18 20.31 2.00
N SER A 181 8.01 20.98 1.17
CA SER A 181 8.91 20.29 0.25
C SER A 181 10.33 20.87 0.31
N PRO A 182 11.37 20.03 0.48
CA PRO A 182 11.32 18.60 0.78
C PRO A 182 10.89 18.33 2.23
N ALA A 183 10.23 17.20 2.48
CA ALA A 183 9.86 16.76 3.83
C ALA A 183 9.47 15.28 3.85
N GLN A 184 9.29 14.72 5.05
CA GLN A 184 8.82 13.37 5.27
C GLN A 184 7.52 13.34 6.07
N ARG A 185 6.64 12.38 5.77
CA ARG A 185 5.37 12.15 6.50
C ARG A 185 5.08 10.66 6.60
N VAL A 186 4.86 10.17 7.80
CA VAL A 186 4.30 8.83 8.04
C VAL A 186 2.77 8.90 7.97
N ILE A 187 2.18 7.95 7.24
CA ILE A 187 0.74 7.81 7.00
C ILE A 187 0.35 6.39 7.43
N THR A 188 -0.31 6.27 8.58
CA THR A 188 -0.68 4.97 9.14
C THR A 188 -2.05 4.55 8.63
N PHE A 189 -2.24 3.26 8.33
CA PHE A 189 -3.56 2.74 8.04
C PHE A 189 -4.44 2.79 9.30
N PRO A 190 -5.71 3.23 9.20
CA PRO A 190 -6.60 3.33 10.37
C PRO A 190 -6.94 1.97 10.99
N GLN A 191 -6.83 0.89 10.21
CA GLN A 191 -7.03 -0.49 10.65
C GLN A 191 -6.23 -1.46 9.78
N ALA A 192 -6.06 -2.72 10.22
CA ALA A 192 -5.46 -3.77 9.41
C ALA A 192 -6.32 -4.04 8.17
N THR A 193 -5.72 -4.23 6.99
CA THR A 193 -6.42 -4.72 5.80
C THR A 193 -6.58 -6.24 5.84
N THR A 194 -7.28 -6.80 4.85
CA THR A 194 -7.51 -8.24 4.69
C THR A 194 -7.05 -8.71 3.31
N ARG A 195 -6.85 -10.02 3.15
CA ARG A 195 -6.53 -10.64 1.85
C ARG A 195 -7.60 -10.38 0.76
N ASP A 196 -8.81 -9.97 1.14
CA ASP A 196 -9.86 -9.57 0.20
C ASP A 196 -9.60 -8.18 -0.42
N PHE A 197 -8.84 -7.31 0.26
CA PHE A 197 -8.54 -5.94 -0.15
C PHE A 197 -7.03 -5.65 -0.11
N PRO A 198 -6.26 -6.24 -1.05
CA PRO A 198 -4.80 -6.17 -1.03
C PRO A 198 -4.21 -4.95 -1.76
N LEU A 199 -5.02 -4.03 -2.28
CA LEU A 199 -4.54 -2.93 -3.13
C LEU A 199 -4.62 -1.58 -2.42
N LEU A 200 -3.56 -0.78 -2.55
CA LEU A 200 -3.50 0.61 -2.08
C LEU A 200 -3.53 1.58 -3.26
N THR A 201 -4.45 2.53 -3.23
CA THR A 201 -4.37 3.77 -4.03
C THR A 201 -4.12 4.94 -3.09
N LEU A 202 -3.16 5.81 -3.40
CA LEU A 202 -2.82 6.99 -2.60
C LEU A 202 -2.21 8.05 -3.49
N CYS A 203 -2.67 9.30 -3.40
CA CYS A 203 -2.17 10.41 -4.20
C CYS A 203 -2.07 11.72 -3.38
N SER A 204 -1.21 12.64 -3.84
CA SER A 204 -1.00 13.96 -3.25
C SER A 204 -0.67 14.96 -4.35
N MET A 205 -1.25 16.16 -4.25
CA MET A 205 -1.04 17.27 -5.18
C MET A 205 0.38 17.82 -5.06
N ILE A 206 1.01 18.09 -6.20
CA ILE A 206 2.21 18.91 -6.30
C ILE A 206 1.75 20.37 -6.25
N ALA A 207 2.16 21.15 -5.25
CA ALA A 207 1.58 22.47 -5.00
C ALA A 207 2.63 23.59 -4.96
N PRO A 208 2.34 24.78 -5.52
CA PRO A 208 1.23 25.07 -6.44
C PRO A 208 1.44 24.34 -7.77
N SER A 209 0.35 24.00 -8.46
CA SER A 209 0.35 23.54 -9.85
C SER A 209 -1.05 23.73 -10.45
N PRO A 210 -1.20 23.62 -11.78
CA PRO A 210 -2.51 23.60 -12.44
C PRO A 210 -3.39 22.45 -11.93
N ASP A 211 -2.95 21.20 -12.15
CA ASP A 211 -3.66 19.99 -11.73
C ASP A 211 -2.72 18.79 -11.58
N TRP A 212 -1.51 19.05 -11.06
CA TRP A 212 -0.45 18.06 -11.03
C TRP A 212 -0.39 17.32 -9.71
N PHE A 213 -0.11 16.02 -9.76
CA PHE A 213 -0.06 15.18 -8.57
C PHE A 213 0.95 14.03 -8.70
N VAL A 214 1.23 13.38 -7.59
CA VAL A 214 1.95 12.09 -7.53
C VAL A 214 1.07 11.05 -6.86
N GLY A 215 1.36 9.78 -7.08
CA GLY A 215 0.71 8.73 -6.32
C GLY A 215 0.98 7.32 -6.83
N VAL A 216 0.27 6.38 -6.22
CA VAL A 216 0.14 4.99 -6.65
C VAL A 216 -1.33 4.68 -6.90
N ALA A 217 -1.60 3.88 -7.93
CA ALA A 217 -2.94 3.39 -8.28
C ALA A 217 -2.93 1.86 -8.21
N GLY A 218 -3.63 1.29 -7.24
CA GLY A 218 -3.75 -0.16 -7.09
C GLY A 218 -2.43 -0.88 -6.78
N LEU A 219 -1.55 -0.29 -5.96
CA LEU A 219 -0.31 -0.93 -5.50
C LEU A 219 -0.65 -2.19 -4.69
N SER A 220 -0.16 -3.36 -5.12
CA SER A 220 -0.33 -4.61 -4.37
C SER A 220 0.47 -4.57 -3.08
N LEU A 221 -0.20 -4.83 -1.96
CA LEU A 221 0.40 -5.06 -0.66
C LEU A 221 0.82 -6.53 -0.48
N VAL A 222 0.54 -7.38 -1.46
CA VAL A 222 0.94 -8.79 -1.51
C VAL A 222 2.07 -8.95 -2.53
N GLY A 223 3.15 -9.60 -2.11
CA GLY A 223 4.31 -9.92 -2.92
C GLY A 223 4.05 -11.03 -3.95
N SER A 224 5.03 -11.26 -4.82
CA SER A 224 4.94 -12.31 -5.85
C SER A 224 4.95 -13.73 -5.29
N ASP A 225 5.41 -13.91 -4.05
CA ASP A 225 5.36 -15.13 -3.26
C ASP A 225 3.98 -15.40 -2.64
N GLY A 226 3.04 -14.45 -2.78
CA GLY A 226 1.70 -14.55 -2.19
C GLY A 226 1.64 -14.10 -0.74
N GLU A 227 2.73 -13.61 -0.15
CA GLU A 227 2.75 -13.10 1.23
C GLU A 227 2.55 -11.59 1.29
N TRP A 228 2.13 -11.07 2.44
CA TRP A 228 2.15 -9.62 2.65
C TRP A 228 3.58 -9.10 2.53
N ILE A 229 3.76 -8.03 1.76
CA ILE A 229 5.06 -7.36 1.66
C ILE A 229 5.52 -6.95 3.06
N GLN A 230 6.82 -7.07 3.33
CA GLN A 230 7.41 -6.51 4.55
C GLN A 230 7.66 -5.02 4.38
N GLU A 231 8.28 -4.66 3.25
CA GLU A 231 8.52 -3.29 2.82
C GLU A 231 8.58 -3.22 1.30
N GLN A 232 8.07 -2.14 0.72
CA GLN A 232 8.23 -1.81 -0.69
C GLN A 232 8.43 -0.31 -0.87
N THR A 233 9.52 0.07 -1.53
CA THR A 233 9.74 1.44 -1.99
C THR A 233 9.18 1.62 -3.39
N VAL A 234 8.35 2.64 -3.58
CA VAL A 234 7.76 3.02 -4.86
C VAL A 234 8.21 4.43 -5.20
N THR A 235 8.88 4.57 -6.35
CA THR A 235 9.28 5.87 -6.90
C THR A 235 8.06 6.64 -7.40
N LEU A 236 7.95 7.90 -7.00
CA LEU A 236 6.81 8.76 -7.34
C LEU A 236 7.17 9.70 -8.50
N TYR A 237 6.56 9.45 -9.65
CA TYR A 237 6.60 10.34 -10.80
C TYR A 237 5.37 11.24 -10.82
N GLY A 238 5.51 12.43 -11.41
CA GLY A 238 4.41 13.38 -11.54
C GLY A 238 3.45 13.02 -12.67
N PHE A 239 2.19 13.34 -12.46
CA PHE A 239 1.08 13.18 -13.39
C PHE A 239 0.32 14.49 -13.53
N ASP A 240 -0.23 14.69 -14.72
CA ASP A 240 -1.22 15.72 -15.06
C ASP A 240 -2.61 15.10 -15.03
N ALA A 241 -3.59 15.73 -14.39
CA ALA A 241 -4.94 15.18 -14.25
C ALA A 241 -5.81 15.37 -15.51
N GLY A 242 -5.41 16.23 -16.44
CA GLY A 242 -6.13 16.51 -17.68
C GLY A 242 -7.34 17.43 -17.49
N THR A 243 -7.30 18.31 -16.49
CA THR A 243 -8.42 19.14 -16.03
C THR A 243 -8.12 20.64 -16.01
N ASP A 244 -6.85 21.01 -15.92
CA ASP A 244 -6.34 22.37 -16.10
C ASP A 244 -5.21 22.39 -17.14
N SER A 245 -5.21 23.35 -18.06
CA SER A 245 -4.27 23.48 -19.17
C SER A 245 -3.14 24.48 -18.87
N GLY A 246 -2.99 24.89 -17.61
CA GLY A 246 -1.82 25.65 -17.15
C GLY A 246 -0.53 24.89 -17.48
N VAL A 247 0.49 25.63 -17.92
CA VAL A 247 1.75 25.03 -18.44
C VAL A 247 2.89 25.08 -17.43
N ASN A 248 2.76 25.90 -16.38
CA ASN A 248 3.78 26.11 -15.35
C ASN A 248 3.15 26.06 -13.95
N PHE A 249 3.97 25.85 -12.91
CA PHE A 249 3.52 25.76 -11.50
C PHE A 249 2.66 26.94 -11.02
N SER A 250 2.85 28.14 -11.58
CA SER A 250 2.13 29.36 -11.20
C SER A 250 1.24 29.89 -12.33
N SER A 251 0.89 29.05 -13.31
CA SER A 251 -0.11 29.40 -14.31
C SER A 251 -1.45 29.71 -13.63
N PRO A 252 -2.20 30.72 -14.10
CA PRO A 252 -3.58 30.89 -13.66
C PRO A 252 -4.44 29.71 -14.14
N ASP A 253 -5.54 29.45 -13.41
CA ASP A 253 -6.51 28.43 -13.78
C ASP A 253 -6.95 28.56 -15.25
N LEU A 254 -6.85 27.46 -15.99
CA LEU A 254 -7.24 27.36 -17.39
C LEU A 254 -7.96 26.03 -17.63
N LEU A 255 -9.28 26.00 -17.48
CA LEU A 255 -10.09 24.79 -17.63
C LEU A 255 -9.80 24.02 -18.94
N THR A 256 -9.47 22.74 -18.81
CA THR A 256 -9.39 21.80 -19.93
C THR A 256 -10.78 21.31 -20.32
N ALA A 257 -11.26 21.67 -21.51
CA ALA A 257 -12.60 21.33 -22.01
C ALA A 257 -12.56 20.79 -23.46
N PRO A 258 -13.01 19.54 -23.72
CA PRO A 258 -13.44 18.52 -22.74
C PRO A 258 -12.28 18.08 -21.82
N ARG A 259 -12.60 17.45 -20.68
CA ARG A 259 -11.56 16.87 -19.81
C ARG A 259 -10.70 15.90 -20.60
N GLY A 260 -9.39 15.98 -20.37
CA GLY A 260 -8.42 15.02 -20.84
C GLY A 260 -8.41 13.73 -20.02
N VAL A 261 -7.27 13.08 -20.03
CA VAL A 261 -6.98 11.85 -19.27
C VAL A 261 -5.77 12.09 -18.39
N VAL A 262 -5.64 11.30 -17.33
CA VAL A 262 -4.44 11.32 -16.50
C VAL A 262 -3.23 10.90 -17.35
N THR A 263 -2.18 11.71 -17.38
CA THR A 263 -0.95 11.43 -18.13
C THR A 263 0.28 11.59 -17.26
N ARG A 264 1.25 10.68 -17.38
CA ARG A 264 2.53 10.82 -16.68
C ARG A 264 3.41 11.86 -17.37
N PHE A 265 4.16 12.65 -16.59
CA PHE A 265 5.14 13.56 -17.17
C PHE A 265 6.26 12.81 -17.89
N THR A 266 6.43 13.14 -19.16
CA THR A 266 7.59 12.79 -19.99
C THR A 266 8.43 14.03 -20.35
N GLY A 267 8.09 15.18 -19.78
CA GLY A 267 8.67 16.48 -20.08
C GLY A 267 8.70 17.37 -18.84
N TYR A 268 8.67 18.68 -19.03
CA TYR A 268 8.50 19.63 -17.94
C TYR A 268 7.25 19.28 -17.09
N PRO A 269 7.29 19.44 -15.75
CA PRO A 269 8.42 19.89 -14.94
C PRO A 269 9.40 18.77 -14.55
N ALA A 270 9.15 17.51 -14.93
CA ALA A 270 9.92 16.35 -14.48
C ALA A 270 11.23 16.13 -15.27
N LEU A 271 11.34 16.65 -16.50
CA LEU A 271 12.52 16.47 -17.34
C LEU A 271 13.64 17.45 -16.97
N ILE A 272 14.70 16.94 -16.34
CA ILE A 272 15.89 17.70 -15.94
C ILE A 272 17.11 17.06 -16.61
N ASP A 273 17.87 17.86 -17.36
CA ASP A 273 19.09 17.41 -18.06
C ASP A 273 18.88 16.11 -18.88
N GLY A 274 17.71 15.97 -19.52
CA GLY A 274 17.36 14.81 -20.35
C GLY A 274 16.85 13.58 -19.60
N THR A 275 16.67 13.67 -18.28
CA THR A 275 16.17 12.57 -17.44
C THR A 275 14.86 12.94 -16.75
N ILE A 276 13.90 12.00 -16.67
CA ILE A 276 12.69 12.18 -15.88
C ILE A 276 13.02 11.95 -14.41
N VAL A 277 13.01 13.04 -13.64
CA VAL A 277 13.31 13.05 -12.21
C VAL A 277 12.02 12.77 -11.41
N PRO A 278 12.07 11.88 -10.41
CA PRO A 278 10.92 11.65 -9.53
C PRO A 278 10.83 12.73 -8.45
N PHE A 279 9.63 12.93 -7.93
CA PHE A 279 9.35 13.93 -6.90
C PHE A 279 9.51 13.41 -5.46
N GLY A 280 9.70 12.10 -5.31
CA GLY A 280 9.83 11.45 -4.01
C GLY A 280 9.63 9.94 -4.09
N THR A 281 9.40 9.33 -2.93
CA THR A 281 9.04 7.92 -2.81
C THR A 281 7.91 7.72 -1.80
N PHE A 282 7.12 6.67 -2.01
CA PHE A 282 6.35 6.03 -0.96
C PHE A 282 7.10 4.77 -0.51
N ILE A 283 7.39 4.67 0.77
CA ILE A 283 7.90 3.44 1.38
C ILE A 283 6.76 2.83 2.19
N VAL A 284 6.17 1.76 1.67
CA VAL A 284 5.05 1.05 2.29
C VAL A 284 5.61 -0.10 3.10
N ARG A 285 5.34 -0.14 4.41
CA ARG A 285 5.87 -1.17 5.31
C ARG A 285 4.80 -1.78 6.18
N ARG A 286 4.88 -3.09 6.37
CA ARG A 286 4.02 -3.82 7.32
C ARG A 286 4.47 -3.50 8.74
N VAL A 287 3.51 -3.22 9.61
CA VAL A 287 3.74 -2.92 11.03
C VAL A 287 3.11 -3.95 11.96
N GLU A 288 2.11 -4.69 11.48
CA GLU A 288 1.45 -5.83 12.16
C GLU A 288 1.00 -6.89 11.13
#